data_AF-B3MR72-F1
#
_entry.id   AF-B3MR72-F1
#
_cell.length_a   1.000
_cell.length_b   1.000
_cell.length_c   1.000
_cell.angle_alpha   90.00
_cell.angle_beta   90.00
_cell.angle_gamma   90.00
#
_symmetry.space_group_name_H-M   'P 1'
#
loop_
_entity.id
_entity.type
_entity.pdbx_description
1 polymer ?
#
loop_
_entity_poly.entity_id
_entity_poly.type
_entity_poly.pdbx_seq_one_letter_code
_entity_poly.pdbx_strand_id
1 'polypeptide(L)'
;MFQLKQIKVILCNFLRRVLRASAINCEFFSIWECTPSPPKPKPSYPRMAVQYVTNKFSCSEELFPFMFYFVLVISMFGFLHNCIEFLRVLREKNGVHLLRMWRPRRFVFFNEEQLRRFRILGHLLMLLVWLMLLYAVVRVKPQLFTPWLTISSISMAIDGFFVVGEAIYQRRMITLRTFLLVVCPVLNMHCAACVKKKFVGAYAASGEPSLTWW
;
A
#
# COMPACT_ATOMS: atom_id res chain seq x y z
N MET A 1 -24.44 -14.22 -13.02
CA MET A 1 -23.17 -14.62 -13.65
C MET A 1 -23.05 -14.19 -15.13
N PHE A 2 -24.16 -14.03 -15.88
CA PHE A 2 -24.14 -13.59 -17.28
C PHE A 2 -23.71 -12.13 -17.52
N GLN A 3 -24.07 -11.20 -16.63
CA GLN A 3 -23.78 -9.77 -16.78
C GLN A 3 -22.26 -9.44 -16.77
N LEU A 4 -21.46 -10.18 -15.99
CA LEU A 4 -20.01 -9.99 -15.91
C LEU A 4 -19.26 -10.43 -17.18
N LYS A 5 -19.77 -11.46 -17.87
CA LYS A 5 -19.16 -11.94 -19.14
C LYS A 5 -19.34 -10.93 -20.27
N GLN A 6 -20.52 -10.31 -20.36
CA GLN A 6 -20.78 -9.28 -21.38
C GLN A 6 -19.90 -8.05 -21.21
N ILE A 7 -19.69 -7.60 -19.98
CA ILE A 7 -18.83 -6.44 -19.69
C ILE A 7 -17.37 -6.74 -20.05
N LYS A 8 -16.85 -7.94 -19.74
CA LYS A 8 -15.48 -8.36 -20.14
C LYS A 8 -15.29 -8.30 -21.67
N VAL A 9 -16.28 -8.74 -22.45
CA VAL A 9 -16.22 -8.74 -23.93
C VAL A 9 -16.27 -7.32 -24.51
N ILE A 10 -17.17 -6.47 -24.02
CA ILE A 10 -17.31 -5.08 -24.48
C ILE A 10 -16.04 -4.29 -24.15
N LEU A 11 -15.51 -4.45 -22.94
CA LEU A 11 -14.30 -3.77 -22.49
C LEU A 11 -13.07 -4.25 -23.27
N CYS A 12 -12.93 -5.55 -23.57
CA CYS A 12 -11.83 -6.04 -24.41
C CYS A 12 -11.89 -5.46 -25.83
N ASN A 13 -13.08 -5.41 -26.44
CA ASN A 13 -13.26 -4.82 -27.76
C ASN A 13 -12.94 -3.32 -27.79
N PHE A 14 -13.30 -2.59 -26.73
CA PHE A 14 -12.97 -1.17 -26.60
C PHE A 14 -11.46 -0.93 -26.45
N LEU A 15 -10.81 -1.67 -25.55
CA LEU A 15 -9.35 -1.60 -25.31
C LEU A 15 -8.54 -1.96 -26.56
N ARG A 16 -8.98 -2.98 -27.31
CA ARG A 16 -8.34 -3.39 -28.57
C ARG A 16 -8.45 -2.32 -29.65
N ARG A 17 -9.61 -1.66 -29.77
CA ARG A 17 -9.85 -0.62 -30.79
C ARG A 17 -9.19 0.71 -30.47
N VAL A 18 -9.26 1.17 -29.23
CA VAL A 18 -8.86 2.54 -28.86
C VAL A 18 -7.40 2.62 -28.41
N LEU A 19 -6.92 1.63 -27.65
CA LEU A 19 -5.61 1.68 -27.00
C LEU A 19 -4.54 0.82 -27.69
N ARG A 20 -4.89 0.06 -28.76
CA ARG A 20 -4.01 -0.91 -29.46
C ARG A 20 -3.22 -1.83 -28.49
N ALA A 21 -3.75 -2.06 -27.30
CA ALA A 21 -3.13 -2.94 -26.31
C ALA A 21 -3.36 -4.40 -26.74
N SER A 22 -2.29 -5.06 -27.18
CA SER A 22 -2.29 -6.47 -27.59
C SER A 22 -2.28 -7.39 -26.35
N ALA A 23 -3.43 -7.55 -25.70
CA ALA A 23 -3.65 -8.71 -24.83
C ALA A 23 -4.15 -9.86 -25.70
N ILE A 24 -3.28 -10.82 -26.00
CA ILE A 24 -3.49 -11.85 -27.04
C ILE A 24 -4.70 -12.75 -26.73
N ASN A 25 -5.11 -12.89 -25.46
CA ASN A 25 -6.19 -13.81 -25.05
C ASN A 25 -7.35 -13.19 -24.26
N CYS A 26 -7.45 -11.86 -24.08
CA CYS A 26 -8.51 -11.22 -23.25
C CYS A 26 -8.73 -11.91 -21.87
N GLU A 27 -7.72 -12.56 -21.29
CA GLU A 27 -7.81 -13.17 -19.98
C GLU A 27 -7.62 -12.10 -18.92
N PHE A 28 -8.74 -11.51 -18.49
CA PHE A 28 -8.76 -10.53 -17.42
C PHE A 28 -8.70 -11.25 -16.08
N PHE A 29 -7.67 -10.92 -15.29
CA PHE A 29 -7.57 -11.34 -13.91
C PHE A 29 -8.68 -10.67 -13.08
N SER A 30 -9.72 -11.43 -12.73
CA SER A 30 -10.76 -10.95 -11.83
C SER A 30 -10.35 -11.19 -10.39
N ILE A 31 -10.25 -10.11 -9.61
CA ILE A 31 -10.03 -10.12 -8.15
C ILE A 31 -11.07 -11.00 -7.43
N TRP A 32 -12.24 -11.17 -8.04
CA TRP A 32 -13.37 -11.95 -7.50
C TRP A 32 -13.33 -13.43 -7.90
N GLU A 33 -12.45 -13.86 -8.81
CA GLU A 33 -12.36 -15.25 -9.29
C GLU A 33 -11.25 -16.06 -8.57
N CYS A 34 -10.64 -15.53 -7.50
CA CYS A 34 -9.61 -16.23 -6.70
C CYS A 34 -10.09 -17.44 -5.89
N THR A 35 -11.11 -18.18 -6.34
CA THR A 35 -11.66 -19.35 -5.63
C THR A 35 -11.51 -20.64 -6.45
N PRO A 36 -10.72 -21.62 -6.01
CA PRO A 36 -10.72 -22.98 -6.56
C PRO A 36 -11.69 -23.90 -5.80
N SER A 37 -12.81 -23.39 -5.26
CA SER A 37 -13.69 -24.16 -4.37
C SER A 37 -15.17 -23.84 -4.58
N PRO A 38 -16.08 -24.81 -4.31
CA PRO A 38 -17.49 -24.76 -4.70
C PRO A 38 -18.24 -23.55 -4.11
N PRO A 39 -19.38 -23.14 -4.71
CA PRO A 39 -20.09 -21.93 -4.36
C PRO A 39 -20.49 -21.95 -2.88
N LYS A 40 -19.77 -21.18 -2.06
CA LYS A 40 -20.09 -20.97 -0.65
C LYS A 40 -21.23 -19.94 -0.51
N PRO A 41 -22.12 -20.11 0.50
CA PRO A 41 -23.22 -19.18 0.74
C PRO A 41 -22.71 -17.75 1.00
N LYS A 42 -23.49 -16.75 0.57
CA LYS A 42 -23.18 -15.34 0.76
C LYS A 42 -22.80 -15.06 2.22
N PRO A 43 -21.59 -14.58 2.49
CA PRO A 43 -21.12 -14.42 3.87
C PRO A 43 -21.76 -13.19 4.54
N SER A 44 -22.05 -13.32 5.83
CA SER A 44 -22.56 -12.23 6.68
C SER A 44 -21.37 -11.39 7.18
N TYR A 45 -21.26 -10.14 6.70
CA TYR A 45 -20.18 -9.20 7.01
C TYR A 45 -19.78 -9.09 8.50
N PRO A 46 -20.70 -9.02 9.49
CA PRO A 46 -20.31 -8.95 10.90
C PRO A 46 -19.61 -10.22 11.40
N ARG A 47 -19.97 -11.41 10.91
CA ARG A 47 -19.31 -12.66 11.29
C ARG A 47 -17.90 -12.79 10.71
N MET A 48 -17.66 -12.22 9.52
CA MET A 48 -16.32 -12.16 8.93
C MET A 48 -15.37 -11.28 9.75
N ALA A 49 -15.81 -10.11 10.21
CA ALA A 49 -14.96 -9.21 10.97
C ALA A 49 -14.48 -9.86 12.27
N VAL A 50 -15.39 -10.58 12.95
CA VAL A 50 -15.05 -11.37 14.15
C VAL A 50 -14.07 -12.49 13.79
N GLN A 51 -14.33 -13.26 12.73
CA GLN A 51 -13.40 -14.30 12.28
C GLN A 51 -12.03 -13.76 11.86
N TYR A 52 -11.95 -12.57 11.30
CA TYR A 52 -10.69 -11.94 10.93
C TYR A 52 -9.84 -11.60 12.17
N VAL A 53 -10.49 -11.10 13.23
CA VAL A 53 -9.84 -10.78 14.50
C VAL A 53 -9.48 -12.04 15.28
N THR A 54 -10.35 -13.06 15.30
CA THR A 54 -10.11 -14.31 16.05
C THR A 54 -9.13 -15.24 15.35
N ASN A 55 -9.09 -15.23 14.02
CA ASN A 55 -8.28 -16.15 13.21
C ASN A 55 -6.97 -15.48 12.74
N LYS A 56 -6.20 -14.97 13.72
CA LYS A 56 -4.82 -14.45 13.60
C LYS A 56 -4.57 -13.56 12.37
N PHE A 57 -5.39 -12.54 12.12
CA PHE A 57 -5.19 -11.60 11.00
C PHE A 57 -4.88 -12.34 9.67
N SER A 58 -5.56 -13.47 9.41
CA SER A 58 -5.25 -14.24 8.20
C SER A 58 -5.85 -13.58 6.97
N CYS A 59 -5.14 -13.67 5.85
CA CYS A 59 -5.58 -13.22 4.53
C CYS A 59 -6.78 -14.03 4.02
N SER A 60 -7.97 -13.70 4.51
CA SER A 60 -9.21 -14.32 4.03
C SER A 60 -9.45 -13.94 2.56
N GLU A 61 -9.86 -14.93 1.77
CA GLU A 61 -10.23 -14.75 0.36
C GLU A 61 -11.40 -13.77 0.20
N GLU A 62 -12.31 -13.76 1.16
CA GLU A 62 -13.50 -12.91 1.13
C GLU A 62 -13.17 -11.43 1.38
N LEU A 63 -12.08 -11.14 2.10
CA LEU A 63 -11.62 -9.79 2.41
C LEU A 63 -10.61 -9.25 1.38
N PHE A 64 -10.12 -10.10 0.49
CA PHE A 64 -9.10 -9.73 -0.49
C PHE A 64 -9.50 -8.52 -1.36
N PRO A 65 -10.73 -8.43 -1.92
CA PRO A 65 -11.12 -7.27 -2.72
C PRO A 65 -11.04 -5.96 -1.93
N PHE A 66 -11.47 -5.98 -0.66
CA PHE A 66 -11.41 -4.80 0.21
C PHE A 66 -9.97 -4.39 0.51
N MET A 67 -9.10 -5.37 0.83
CA MET A 67 -7.68 -5.11 1.06
C MET A 67 -6.98 -4.59 -0.20
N PHE A 68 -7.33 -5.12 -1.37
CA PHE A 68 -6.80 -4.65 -2.65
C PHE A 68 -7.17 -3.18 -2.89
N TYR A 69 -8.46 -2.82 -2.82
CA TYR A 69 -8.88 -1.44 -3.03
C TYR A 69 -8.34 -0.49 -1.97
N PHE A 70 -8.24 -0.95 -0.72
CA PHE A 70 -7.59 -0.18 0.33
C PHE A 70 -6.13 0.13 -0.01
N VAL A 71 -5.35 -0.88 -0.44
CA VAL A 71 -3.94 -0.70 -0.84
C VAL A 71 -3.81 0.17 -2.10
N LEU A 72 -4.74 0.06 -3.04
CA LEU A 72 -4.78 0.92 -4.23
C LEU A 72 -5.02 2.39 -3.83
N VAL A 73 -6.03 2.66 -3.00
CA VAL A 73 -6.38 4.00 -2.56
C VAL A 73 -5.25 4.62 -1.72
N ILE A 74 -4.72 3.87 -0.74
CA ILE A 74 -3.64 4.39 0.11
C ILE A 74 -2.34 4.62 -0.67
N SER A 75 -2.06 3.82 -1.72
CA SER A 75 -0.89 4.04 -2.57
C SER A 75 -1.02 5.28 -3.45
N MET A 76 -2.21 5.55 -3.98
CA MET A 76 -2.50 6.82 -4.67
C MET A 76 -2.35 8.02 -3.73
N PHE A 77 -2.94 7.96 -2.53
CA PHE A 77 -2.81 9.04 -1.54
C PHE A 77 -1.36 9.23 -1.10
N GLY A 78 -0.63 8.14 -0.84
CA GLY A 78 0.78 8.18 -0.48
C GLY A 78 1.63 8.83 -1.57
N PHE A 79 1.40 8.48 -2.83
CA PHE A 79 2.09 9.11 -3.96
C PHE A 79 1.76 10.60 -4.09
N LEU A 80 0.47 10.98 -4.08
CA LEU A 80 0.03 12.37 -4.18
C LEU A 80 0.58 13.22 -3.04
N HIS A 81 0.49 12.74 -1.80
CA HIS A 81 1.01 13.43 -0.63
C HIS A 81 2.52 13.68 -0.75
N ASN A 82 3.31 12.66 -1.12
CA ASN A 82 4.75 12.82 -1.29
C ASN A 82 5.11 13.73 -2.46
N CYS A 83 4.33 13.72 -3.54
CA CYS A 83 4.50 14.63 -4.66
C CYS A 83 4.24 16.08 -4.25
N ILE A 84 3.15 16.35 -3.51
CA ILE A 84 2.83 17.68 -3.00
C ILE A 84 3.92 18.18 -2.05
N GLU A 85 4.37 17.35 -1.10
CA GLU A 85 5.44 17.72 -0.17
C GLU A 85 6.77 17.96 -0.89
N PHE A 86 7.11 17.14 -1.89
CA PHE A 86 8.29 17.35 -2.72
C PHE A 86 8.23 18.68 -3.49
N LEU A 87 7.09 18.98 -4.12
CA LEU A 87 6.88 20.25 -4.82
C LEU A 87 6.92 21.46 -3.89
N ARG A 88 6.36 21.34 -2.67
CA ARG A 88 6.46 22.39 -1.64
C ARG A 88 7.92 22.67 -1.29
N VAL A 89 8.69 21.62 -0.96
CA VAL A 89 10.12 21.76 -0.60
C VAL A 89 10.97 22.34 -1.74
N LEU A 90 10.62 22.06 -3.00
CA LEU A 90 11.29 22.63 -4.17
C LEU A 90 10.91 24.09 -4.43
N ARG A 91 9.63 24.47 -4.23
CA ARG A 91 9.13 25.82 -4.49
C ARG A 91 9.56 26.82 -3.41
N GLU A 92 9.81 26.36 -2.19
CA GLU A 92 10.30 27.20 -1.10
C GLU A 92 11.74 27.66 -1.39
N LYS A 93 11.89 28.88 -1.94
CA LYS A 93 13.20 29.51 -2.16
C LYS A 93 13.89 29.97 -0.87
N ASN A 94 13.14 30.19 0.21
CA ASN A 94 13.64 30.78 1.45
C ASN A 94 13.42 29.79 2.59
N GLY A 95 14.49 29.30 3.20
CA GLY A 95 14.54 28.13 4.09
C GLY A 95 13.85 28.28 5.45
N VAL A 96 12.65 28.85 5.50
CA VAL A 96 11.84 29.02 6.70
C VAL A 96 10.70 28.01 6.71
N HIS A 97 11.04 26.74 6.51
CA HIS A 97 10.21 25.69 7.09
C HIS A 97 10.86 25.29 8.40
N LEU A 98 10.41 25.94 9.49
CA LEU A 98 10.38 25.33 10.82
C LEU A 98 10.05 23.87 10.60
N LEU A 99 10.99 22.98 10.92
CA LEU A 99 10.92 21.55 10.64
C LEU A 99 9.60 21.00 11.22
N ARG A 100 8.52 21.03 10.44
CA ARG A 100 7.25 20.41 10.77
C ARG A 100 7.40 18.92 10.48
N MET A 101 8.32 18.31 11.21
CA MET A 101 8.35 16.87 11.35
C MET A 101 7.01 16.42 11.92
N TRP A 102 6.62 15.17 11.65
CA TRP A 102 5.47 14.52 12.28
C TRP A 102 5.45 14.75 13.80
N ARG A 103 6.65 14.87 14.39
CA ARG A 103 6.89 15.26 15.77
C ARG A 103 8.11 16.20 15.84
N PRO A 104 8.05 17.36 16.52
CA PRO A 104 9.20 18.24 16.64
C PRO A 104 10.32 17.52 17.39
N ARG A 105 11.43 17.22 16.72
CA ARG A 105 12.65 16.69 17.33
C ARG A 105 13.72 17.78 17.27
N ARG A 106 14.39 18.04 18.39
CA ARG A 106 15.57 18.92 18.42
C ARG A 106 16.79 18.08 18.05
N PHE A 107 17.27 18.20 16.82
CA PHE A 107 18.53 17.57 16.41
C PHE A 107 19.66 18.55 16.71
N VAL A 108 20.52 18.22 17.67
CA VAL A 108 21.63 19.11 18.11
C VAL A 108 22.83 19.01 17.16
N PHE A 109 22.91 17.97 16.33
CA PHE A 109 24.12 17.59 15.58
C PHE A 109 24.09 17.88 14.08
N PHE A 110 22.98 18.35 13.50
CA PHE A 110 22.85 18.54 12.05
C PHE A 110 22.62 20.00 11.68
N ASN A 111 23.33 20.49 10.66
CA ASN A 111 23.08 21.80 10.06
C ASN A 111 21.76 21.79 9.28
N GLU A 112 21.04 22.92 9.28
CA GLU A 112 19.74 23.10 8.61
C GLU A 112 19.78 22.76 7.10
N GLU A 113 20.88 23.09 6.41
CA GLU A 113 21.06 22.74 5.00
C GLU A 113 21.20 21.22 4.77
N GLN A 114 21.89 20.51 5.68
CA GLN A 114 22.04 19.07 5.61
C GLN A 114 20.69 18.38 5.84
N LEU A 115 19.94 18.84 6.84
CA LEU A 115 18.57 18.39 7.12
C LEU A 115 17.65 18.58 5.90
N ARG A 116 17.77 19.72 5.19
CA ARG A 116 17.02 19.97 3.95
C ARG A 116 17.37 18.96 2.86
N ARG A 117 18.66 18.71 2.61
CA ARG A 117 19.11 17.73 1.59
C ARG A 117 18.62 16.32 1.91
N PHE A 118 18.75 15.87 3.16
CA PHE A 118 18.23 14.57 3.59
C PHE A 118 16.71 14.46 3.43
N ARG A 119 15.96 15.55 3.68
CA ARG A 119 14.50 15.56 3.48
C ARG A 119 14.10 15.48 2.02
N ILE A 120 14.79 16.21 1.12
CA ILE A 120 14.55 16.11 -0.33
C ILE A 120 14.80 14.67 -0.80
N LEU A 121 15.94 14.09 -0.40
CA LEU A 121 16.28 12.71 -0.74
C LEU A 121 15.26 11.72 -0.16
N GLY A 122 14.82 11.94 1.08
CA GLY A 122 13.79 11.13 1.74
C GLY A 122 12.44 11.18 1.03
N HIS A 123 11.96 12.37 0.65
CA HIS A 123 10.72 12.50 -0.11
C HIS A 123 10.82 11.89 -1.51
N LEU A 124 11.96 12.06 -2.19
CA LEU A 124 12.21 11.45 -3.50
C LEU A 124 12.19 9.91 -3.40
N LEU A 125 12.89 9.35 -2.42
CA LEU A 125 12.93 7.91 -2.17
C LEU A 125 11.52 7.39 -1.82
N MET A 126 10.79 8.07 -0.94
CA MET A 126 9.41 7.69 -0.60
C MET A 126 8.48 7.79 -1.81
N LEU A 127 8.62 8.81 -2.66
CA LEU A 127 7.83 8.97 -3.88
C LEU A 127 8.06 7.80 -4.84
N LEU A 128 9.31 7.41 -5.07
CA LEU A 128 9.65 6.22 -5.87
C LEU A 128 9.06 4.96 -5.28
N VAL A 129 9.12 4.80 -3.96
CA VAL A 129 8.59 3.64 -3.25
C VAL A 129 7.06 3.54 -3.34
N TRP A 130 6.35 4.65 -3.18
CA TRP A 130 4.91 4.71 -3.37
C TRP A 130 4.50 4.48 -4.83
N LEU A 131 5.26 5.01 -5.78
CA LEU A 131 5.05 4.77 -7.21
C LEU A 131 5.25 3.30 -7.57
N MET A 132 6.30 2.66 -7.03
CA MET A 132 6.53 1.22 -7.19
C MET A 132 5.38 0.41 -6.62
N LEU A 133 4.85 0.75 -5.44
CA LEU A 133 3.69 0.06 -4.87
C LEU A 133 2.46 0.24 -5.77
N LEU A 134 2.15 1.46 -6.20
CA LEU A 134 1.02 1.74 -7.08
C LEU A 134 1.12 0.95 -8.38
N TYR A 135 2.31 0.96 -9.00
CA TYR A 135 2.58 0.19 -10.21
C TYR A 135 2.47 -1.32 -9.96
N ALA A 136 2.94 -1.81 -8.82
CA ALA A 136 2.83 -3.22 -8.43
C ALA A 136 1.37 -3.67 -8.32
N VAL A 137 0.51 -2.82 -7.75
CA VAL A 137 -0.93 -3.09 -7.62
C VAL A 137 -1.61 -3.11 -8.98
N VAL A 138 -1.38 -2.08 -9.81
CA VAL A 138 -2.02 -1.95 -11.15
C VAL A 138 -1.55 -3.04 -12.11
N ARG A 139 -0.26 -3.37 -12.10
CA ARG A 139 0.34 -4.40 -12.96
C ARG A 139 0.40 -5.78 -12.32
N VAL A 140 -0.25 -5.96 -11.17
CA VAL A 140 -0.31 -7.23 -10.42
C VAL A 140 1.07 -7.82 -10.12
N LYS A 141 2.17 -7.03 -10.12
CA LYS A 141 3.54 -7.55 -9.97
C LYS A 141 3.95 -7.70 -8.50
N PRO A 142 3.99 -8.91 -7.90
CA PRO A 142 4.28 -9.10 -6.47
C PRO A 142 5.72 -8.72 -6.09
N GLN A 143 6.66 -8.78 -7.03
CA GLN A 143 8.08 -8.48 -6.78
C GLN A 143 8.27 -7.02 -6.32
N LEU A 144 7.50 -6.10 -6.89
CA LEU A 144 7.60 -4.66 -6.64
C LEU A 144 6.96 -4.20 -5.32
N PHE A 145 6.22 -5.09 -4.62
CA PHE A 145 5.76 -4.82 -3.25
C PHE A 145 6.89 -4.86 -2.22
N THR A 146 7.95 -5.64 -2.50
CA THR A 146 9.05 -5.88 -1.56
C THR A 146 9.78 -4.61 -1.12
N PRO A 147 10.25 -3.72 -2.02
CA PRO A 147 10.95 -2.50 -1.59
C PRO A 147 10.07 -1.60 -0.73
N TRP A 148 8.77 -1.52 -1.00
CA TRP A 148 7.85 -0.74 -0.17
C TRP A 148 7.68 -1.35 1.22
N LEU A 149 7.54 -2.68 1.31
CA LEU A 149 7.41 -3.38 2.59
C LEU A 149 8.67 -3.28 3.44
N THR A 150 9.87 -3.38 2.84
CA THR A 150 11.14 -3.31 3.57
C THR A 150 11.41 -1.90 4.09
N ILE A 151 11.19 -0.87 3.28
CA ILE A 151 11.41 0.52 3.71
C ILE A 151 10.38 0.91 4.77
N SER A 152 9.12 0.52 4.60
CA SER A 152 8.08 0.79 5.59
C SER A 152 8.34 0.07 6.91
N SER A 153 8.80 -1.20 6.87
CA SER A 153 9.10 -1.94 8.10
C SER A 153 10.30 -1.37 8.85
N ILE A 154 11.36 -0.95 8.15
CA ILE A 154 12.52 -0.28 8.74
C ILE A 154 12.09 1.05 9.36
N SER A 155 11.35 1.89 8.63
CA SER A 155 10.86 3.18 9.14
C SER A 155 10.04 2.99 10.40
N MET A 156 9.13 2.01 10.42
CA MET A 156 8.30 1.71 11.58
C MET A 156 9.09 1.14 12.76
N ALA A 157 10.12 0.32 12.51
CA ALA A 157 10.98 -0.19 13.57
C ALA A 157 11.75 0.95 14.25
N ILE A 158 12.28 1.88 13.45
CA ILE A 158 12.97 3.08 13.94
C ILE A 158 12.00 3.94 14.77
N ASP A 159 10.82 4.25 14.23
CA ASP A 159 9.83 5.06 14.94
C ASP A 159 9.30 4.37 16.20
N GLY A 160 9.07 3.06 16.14
CA GLY A 160 8.69 2.24 17.29
C GLY A 160 9.74 2.25 18.38
N PHE A 161 11.03 2.12 18.02
CA PHE A 161 12.14 2.22 18.97
C PHE A 161 12.16 3.57 19.68
N PHE A 162 12.00 4.67 18.94
CA PHE A 162 11.93 6.01 19.54
C PHE A 162 10.71 6.19 20.44
N VAL A 163 9.54 5.71 20.03
CA VAL A 163 8.31 5.81 20.83
C VAL A 163 8.44 5.01 22.14
N VAL A 164 8.97 3.80 22.09
CA VAL A 164 9.21 2.97 23.28
C VAL A 164 10.27 3.59 24.18
N GLY A 165 11.38 4.07 23.61
CA GLY A 165 12.43 4.75 24.37
C GLY A 165 11.91 5.98 25.12
N GLU A 166 11.11 6.82 24.46
CA GLU A 166 10.45 7.95 25.11
C GLU A 166 9.43 7.53 26.18
N ALA A 167 8.65 6.47 25.95
CA ALA A 167 7.67 5.99 26.91
C ALA A 167 8.35 5.50 28.20
N ILE A 168 9.48 4.80 28.07
CA ILE A 168 10.29 4.34 29.21
C ILE A 168 10.95 5.52 29.93
N TYR A 169 11.59 6.44 29.18
CA TYR A 169 12.38 7.52 29.77
C TYR A 169 11.50 8.62 30.41
N GLN A 170 10.41 9.01 29.75
CA GLN A 170 9.53 10.09 30.22
C GLN A 170 8.35 9.61 31.08
N ARG A 171 8.22 8.29 31.34
CA ARG A 171 7.05 7.66 32.00
C ARG A 171 5.71 8.19 31.46
N ARG A 172 5.65 8.48 30.17
CA ARG A 172 4.51 9.17 29.57
C ARG A 172 3.41 8.17 29.25
N MET A 173 2.18 8.47 29.66
CA MET A 173 0.99 7.71 29.26
C MET A 173 0.89 7.66 27.73
N ILE A 174 0.74 6.46 27.18
CA ILE A 174 0.53 6.25 25.75
C ILE A 174 -0.83 6.88 25.39
N THR A 175 -0.79 8.00 24.68
CA THR A 175 -1.99 8.68 24.23
C THR A 175 -2.61 7.93 23.05
N LEU A 176 -3.94 7.99 22.89
CA LEU A 176 -4.65 7.39 21.75
C LEU A 176 -4.04 7.79 20.40
N ARG A 177 -3.58 9.04 20.29
CA ARG A 177 -2.87 9.54 19.12
C ARG A 177 -1.62 8.70 18.82
N THR A 178 -0.74 8.49 19.80
CA THR A 178 0.48 7.68 19.62
C THR A 178 0.16 6.24 19.25
N PHE A 179 -0.91 5.67 19.82
CA PHE A 179 -1.37 4.33 19.47
C PHE A 179 -1.83 4.23 18.01
N LEU A 180 -2.71 5.13 17.56
CA LEU A 180 -3.19 5.17 16.17
C LEU A 180 -2.04 5.35 15.16
N LEU A 181 -1.02 6.12 15.54
CA LEU A 181 0.18 6.33 14.72
C LEU A 181 1.00 5.07 14.50
N VAL A 182 0.94 4.09 15.40
CA VAL A 182 1.61 2.80 15.23
C VAL A 182 0.70 1.79 14.55
N VAL A 183 -0.58 1.73 14.95
CA VAL A 183 -1.54 0.74 14.44
C VAL A 183 -1.87 0.95 12.97
N CYS A 184 -2.11 2.19 12.52
CA CYS A 184 -2.48 2.45 11.13
C CYS A 184 -1.39 2.00 10.13
N PRO A 185 -0.11 2.30 10.34
CA PRO A 185 0.97 1.76 9.50
C PRO A 185 1.09 0.24 9.54
N VAL A 186 0.89 -0.40 10.71
CA VAL A 186 0.89 -1.88 10.83
C VAL A 186 -0.22 -2.49 9.96
N LEU A 187 -1.44 -1.95 10.06
CA LEU A 187 -2.58 -2.41 9.28
C LEU A 187 -2.32 -2.23 7.77
N ASN A 188 -1.76 -1.09 7.37
CA ASN A 188 -1.44 -0.84 5.98
C ASN A 188 -0.39 -1.83 5.44
N MET A 189 0.69 -2.06 6.18
CA MET A 189 1.68 -3.08 5.81
C MET A 189 1.08 -4.48 5.74
N HIS A 190 0.20 -4.82 6.67
CA HIS A 190 -0.49 -6.09 6.67
C HIS A 190 -1.35 -6.27 5.40
N CYS A 191 -2.16 -5.27 5.03
CA CYS A 191 -2.95 -5.31 3.80
C CYS A 191 -2.06 -5.44 2.55
N ALA A 192 -0.97 -4.67 2.46
CA ALA A 192 -0.04 -4.75 1.33
C ALA A 192 0.66 -6.11 1.23
N ALA A 193 1.09 -6.68 2.37
CA ALA A 193 1.68 -8.02 2.42
C ALA A 193 0.65 -9.09 2.02
N CYS A 194 -0.61 -8.90 2.40
CA CYS A 194 -1.69 -9.79 2.04
C CYS A 194 -1.95 -9.84 0.53
N VAL A 195 -2.05 -8.66 -0.09
CA VAL A 195 -2.21 -8.52 -1.54
C VAL A 195 -1.03 -9.15 -2.28
N LYS A 196 0.20 -8.89 -1.83
CA LYS A 196 1.41 -9.53 -2.37
C LYS A 196 1.30 -11.06 -2.33
N LYS A 197 0.91 -11.65 -1.19
CA LYS A 197 0.80 -13.10 -1.04
C LYS A 197 -0.23 -13.70 -2.02
N LYS A 198 -1.37 -13.03 -2.20
CA LYS A 198 -2.39 -13.47 -3.16
C LYS A 198 -1.93 -13.35 -4.60
N PHE A 199 -1.19 -12.30 -4.96
CA PHE A 199 -0.58 -12.17 -6.29
C PHE A 199 0.46 -13.26 -6.55
N VAL A 200 1.32 -13.60 -5.58
CA VAL A 200 2.26 -14.74 -5.73
C VAL A 200 1.51 -16.04 -5.98
N GLY A 201 0.44 -16.30 -5.24
CA GLY A 201 -0.41 -17.49 -5.45
C GLY A 201 -1.08 -17.51 -6.82
N ALA A 202 -1.58 -16.36 -7.29
CA ALA A 202 -2.17 -16.23 -8.62
C ALA A 202 -1.15 -16.51 -9.73
N TYR A 203 0.06 -15.96 -9.63
CA TYR A 203 1.15 -16.21 -10.57
C TYR A 203 1.56 -17.69 -10.62
N ALA A 204 1.63 -18.35 -9.46
CA ALA A 204 1.95 -19.77 -9.38
C ALA A 204 0.85 -20.64 -10.03
N ALA A 205 -0.40 -20.20 -9.97
CA ALA A 205 -1.53 -20.91 -10.57
C ALA A 205 -1.70 -20.65 -12.08
N SER A 206 -1.37 -19.43 -12.57
CA SER A 206 -1.57 -19.05 -13.98
C SER A 206 -0.44 -19.46 -14.90
N GLY A 207 0.80 -19.61 -14.40
CA GLY A 207 1.98 -19.91 -15.22
C GLY A 207 2.42 -18.78 -16.18
N GLU A 208 1.65 -17.71 -16.31
CA GLU A 208 1.97 -16.56 -17.17
C GLU A 208 2.93 -15.55 -16.49
N PRO A 209 3.87 -14.95 -17.27
CA PRO A 209 4.83 -13.98 -16.75
C PRO A 209 4.26 -12.58 -16.48
N SER A 210 3.05 -12.25 -16.98
CA SER A 210 2.45 -10.92 -16.80
C SER A 210 0.93 -10.97 -16.69
N LEU A 211 0.43 -10.90 -15.45
CA LEU A 211 -0.99 -10.66 -15.20
C LEU A 211 -1.24 -9.15 -15.15
N THR A 212 -2.29 -8.68 -15.83
CA THR A 212 -2.74 -7.28 -15.70
C THR A 212 -4.19 -7.26 -15.25
N TRP A 213 -4.48 -6.48 -14.21
CA TRP A 213 -5.83 -6.29 -13.70
C TRP A 213 -6.50 -5.14 -14.46
N TRP A 214 -7.59 -5.46 -15.17
CA TRP A 214 -8.53 -4.51 -15.78
C TRP A 214 -9.95 -5.04 -15.63
#